data_AF-A0A960I8F7-F1
#
_entry.id   AF-A0A960I8F7-F1
#
_cell.length_a   1.000
_cell.length_b   1.000
_cell.length_c   1.000
_cell.angle_alpha   90.00
_cell.angle_beta   90.00
_cell.angle_gamma   90.00
#
_symmetry.space_group_name_H-M   'P 1'
#
loop_
_entity.id
_entity.type
_entity.pdbx_description
1 polymer ?
#
loop_
_entity_poly.entity_id
_entity_poly.type
_entity_poly.pdbx_seq_one_letter_code
_entity_poly.pdbx_strand_id
1 'polypeptide(L)'
;MIRSNTRKFTVVAFAALALVAGACGGDDEGGSGDQGAVVDKMMEVADEAGFELDRDCVADLVGQLSDADLELLAEADIDDDVELSPEGDALGEQMFTCVPQDALVEQIMTQVGGQEGVDDECLREVLEGMSNDDMQAIASGDSSSEAFTQMMTDILPCMELGG
;
A
#
# COMPACT_ATOMS: atom_id res chain seq x y z
N MET A 1 20.75 -27.48 11.69
CA MET A 1 19.38 -27.56 11.16
C MET A 1 18.72 -26.22 11.36
N ILE A 2 18.78 -25.36 10.34
CA ILE A 2 18.12 -24.06 10.33
C ILE A 2 16.66 -24.36 9.93
N ARG A 3 15.71 -24.09 10.83
CA ARG A 3 14.28 -24.15 10.48
C ARG A 3 14.01 -22.96 9.58
N SER A 4 13.84 -23.20 8.27
CA SER A 4 13.21 -22.23 7.38
C SER A 4 11.80 -21.99 7.90
N ASN A 5 11.57 -20.76 8.37
CA ASN A 5 10.26 -20.29 8.77
C ASN A 5 9.63 -19.75 7.49
N THR A 6 9.00 -20.62 6.69
CA THR A 6 8.23 -20.21 5.50
C THR A 6 7.08 -19.35 6.00
N ARG A 7 7.19 -18.02 5.83
CA ARG A 7 6.15 -17.07 6.17
C ARG A 7 5.27 -16.93 4.93
N LYS A 8 4.03 -17.40 5.03
CA LYS A 8 3.03 -17.33 3.97
C LYS A 8 2.62 -15.87 3.75
N PHE A 9 2.51 -15.47 2.49
CA PHE A 9 2.21 -14.10 2.09
C PHE A 9 0.69 -13.94 1.95
N THR A 10 0.02 -13.63 3.06
CA THR A 10 -1.41 -13.29 2.99
C THR A 10 -1.56 -11.94 2.28
N VAL A 11 -2.09 -11.93 1.05
CA VAL A 11 -2.56 -10.72 0.35
C VAL A 11 -3.70 -10.02 1.14
N VAL A 12 -4.27 -10.70 2.13
CA VAL A 12 -5.40 -10.24 2.91
C VAL A 12 -4.96 -9.36 4.08
N ALA A 13 -5.01 -8.05 3.89
CA ALA A 13 -5.28 -7.14 5.01
C ALA A 13 -6.08 -5.87 4.67
N PHE A 14 -6.77 -5.73 3.52
CA PHE A 14 -7.56 -4.50 3.29
C PHE A 14 -8.94 -4.63 2.62
N ALA A 15 -9.51 -5.82 2.46
CA ALA A 15 -10.87 -5.96 1.90
C ALA A 15 -11.87 -6.52 2.93
N ALA A 16 -12.26 -5.71 3.90
CA ALA A 16 -13.54 -5.91 4.56
C ALA A 16 -14.62 -5.16 3.76
N LEU A 17 -15.44 -5.94 3.03
CA LEU A 17 -16.69 -5.57 2.34
C LEU A 17 -16.60 -5.14 0.87
N ALA A 18 -16.70 -6.12 -0.04
CA ALA A 18 -17.80 -6.13 -1.04
C ALA A 18 -17.92 -7.51 -1.69
N LEU A 19 -19.10 -8.11 -1.55
CA LEU A 19 -19.51 -9.32 -2.25
C LEU A 19 -19.92 -8.98 -3.70
N VAL A 20 -19.53 -9.86 -4.63
CA VAL A 20 -20.12 -10.11 -5.96
C VAL A 20 -19.65 -9.23 -7.13
N ALA A 21 -18.71 -9.77 -7.92
CA ALA A 21 -18.78 -9.98 -9.37
C ALA A 21 -17.48 -10.71 -9.73
N GLY A 22 -17.46 -11.89 -10.32
CA GLY A 22 -18.20 -12.34 -11.49
C GLY A 22 -17.17 -13.08 -12.32
N ALA A 23 -17.34 -14.40 -12.41
CA ALA A 23 -16.55 -15.26 -13.26
C ALA A 23 -16.34 -14.65 -14.66
N CYS A 24 -15.10 -14.39 -15.03
CA CYS A 24 -14.69 -14.24 -16.42
C CYS A 24 -13.71 -15.37 -16.73
N GLY A 25 -14.27 -16.52 -17.10
CA GLY A 25 -13.52 -17.54 -17.81
C GLY A 25 -13.29 -17.07 -19.26
N GLY A 26 -12.05 -17.18 -19.70
CA GLY A 26 -11.64 -16.98 -21.09
C GLY A 26 -10.21 -17.46 -21.29
N ASP A 27 -10.06 -18.74 -21.65
CA ASP A 27 -8.87 -19.27 -22.34
C ASP A 27 -8.48 -18.34 -23.51
N ASP A 28 -7.23 -17.88 -23.54
CA ASP A 28 -6.50 -17.65 -24.78
C ASP A 28 -4.97 -17.76 -24.57
N GLU A 29 -4.38 -18.68 -25.31
CA GLU A 29 -2.95 -18.98 -25.42
C GLU A 29 -2.16 -17.79 -26.01
N GLY A 30 -1.06 -17.39 -25.36
CA GLY A 30 -0.07 -16.53 -26.04
C GLY A 30 0.87 -15.77 -25.12
N GLY A 31 1.90 -16.44 -24.61
CA GLY A 31 2.86 -15.85 -23.69
C GLY A 31 3.63 -14.64 -24.21
N SER A 32 3.89 -13.70 -23.30
CA SER A 32 5.15 -12.96 -23.11
C SER A 32 4.95 -11.97 -21.96
N GLY A 33 5.39 -12.33 -20.75
CA GLY A 33 5.68 -11.41 -19.66
C GLY A 33 4.65 -10.30 -19.44
N ASP A 34 3.50 -10.63 -18.88
CA ASP A 34 2.43 -9.65 -18.62
C ASP A 34 2.70 -8.84 -17.34
N GLN A 35 3.89 -8.24 -17.23
CA GLN A 35 4.17 -7.21 -16.23
C GLN A 35 3.10 -6.11 -16.27
N GLY A 36 2.63 -5.75 -17.47
CA GLY A 36 1.54 -4.80 -17.65
C GLY A 36 0.24 -5.24 -16.98
N ALA A 37 -0.17 -6.50 -17.15
CA ALA A 37 -1.39 -7.01 -16.53
C ALA A 37 -1.27 -7.11 -15.00
N VAL A 38 -0.08 -7.50 -14.50
CA VAL A 38 0.19 -7.52 -13.05
C VAL A 38 0.14 -6.11 -12.46
N VAL A 39 0.73 -5.12 -13.14
CA VAL A 39 0.65 -3.70 -12.74
C VAL A 39 -0.81 -3.23 -12.75
N ASP A 40 -1.56 -3.48 -13.83
CA ASP A 40 -2.97 -3.07 -13.93
C ASP A 40 -3.80 -3.65 -12.79
N LYS A 41 -3.60 -4.93 -12.47
CA LYS A 41 -4.28 -5.62 -11.38
C LYS A 41 -3.92 -5.05 -10.01
N MET A 42 -2.65 -4.73 -9.76
CA MET A 42 -2.23 -4.08 -8.51
C MET A 42 -2.84 -2.69 -8.35
N MET A 43 -2.96 -1.94 -9.44
CA MET A 43 -3.62 -0.63 -9.44
C MET A 43 -5.11 -0.75 -9.14
N GLU A 44 -5.80 -1.73 -9.72
CA GLU A 44 -7.22 -2.01 -9.45
C GLU A 44 -7.44 -2.39 -7.98
N VAL A 45 -6.63 -3.31 -7.44
CA VAL A 45 -6.69 -3.71 -6.03
C VAL A 45 -6.48 -2.52 -5.09
N ALA A 46 -5.53 -1.64 -5.42
CA ALA A 46 -5.26 -0.47 -4.62
C ALA A 46 -6.42 0.52 -4.64
N ASP A 47 -7.01 0.79 -5.81
CA ASP A 47 -8.18 1.66 -5.96
C ASP A 47 -9.39 1.09 -5.17
N GLU A 48 -9.63 -0.22 -5.24
CA GLU A 48 -10.66 -0.90 -4.46
C GLU A 48 -10.42 -0.79 -2.94
N ALA A 49 -9.16 -0.82 -2.51
CA ALA A 49 -8.75 -0.60 -1.13
C ALA A 49 -8.74 0.89 -0.72
N GLY A 50 -8.99 1.81 -1.66
CA GLY A 50 -9.00 3.25 -1.44
C GLY A 50 -7.61 3.87 -1.33
N PHE A 51 -6.59 3.23 -1.91
CA PHE A 51 -5.23 3.74 -2.02
C PHE A 51 -4.94 4.12 -3.47
N GLU A 52 -4.38 5.31 -3.67
CA GLU A 52 -3.81 5.69 -4.96
C GLU A 52 -2.35 5.21 -5.00
N LEU A 53 -1.97 4.50 -6.07
CA LEU A 53 -0.58 4.09 -6.29
C LEU A 53 -0.01 4.82 -7.50
N ASP A 54 1.29 5.12 -7.44
CA ASP A 54 2.05 5.57 -8.59
C ASP A 54 2.34 4.38 -9.51
N ARG A 55 1.73 4.42 -10.71
CA ARG A 55 1.82 3.34 -11.69
C ARG A 55 3.25 3.08 -12.14
N ASP A 56 4.08 4.12 -12.30
CA ASP A 56 5.45 3.98 -12.76
C ASP A 56 6.31 3.31 -11.68
N CYS A 57 6.09 3.68 -10.41
CA CYS A 57 6.70 3.00 -9.27
C CYS A 57 6.30 1.52 -9.19
N VAL A 58 5.01 1.21 -9.34
CA VAL A 58 4.53 -0.20 -9.33
C VAL A 58 5.15 -0.96 -10.50
N ALA A 59 5.25 -0.37 -11.69
CA ALA A 59 5.90 -0.99 -12.83
C ALA A 59 7.39 -1.27 -12.60
N ASP A 60 8.12 -0.36 -11.94
CA ASP A 60 9.52 -0.56 -11.57
C ASP A 60 9.69 -1.68 -10.53
N LEU A 61 8.75 -1.81 -9.58
CA LEU A 61 8.74 -2.88 -8.60
C LEU A 61 8.41 -4.24 -9.24
N VAL A 62 7.35 -4.30 -10.06
CA VAL A 62 6.96 -5.51 -10.81
C VAL A 62 8.07 -5.93 -11.79
N GLY A 63 8.82 -4.97 -12.34
CA GLY A 63 9.98 -5.21 -13.18
C GLY A 63 11.13 -5.97 -12.51
N GLN A 64 11.15 -6.03 -11.17
CA GLN A 64 12.16 -6.76 -10.39
C GLN A 64 11.79 -8.21 -10.11
N LEU A 65 10.55 -8.61 -10.40
CA LEU A 65 10.06 -9.95 -10.17
C LEU A 65 10.62 -10.94 -11.19
N SER A 66 10.68 -12.21 -10.79
CA SER A 66 10.99 -13.27 -11.74
C SER A 66 9.80 -13.55 -12.65
N ASP A 67 10.05 -14.07 -13.86
CA ASP A 67 8.98 -14.48 -14.78
C ASP A 67 8.00 -15.47 -14.13
N ALA A 68 8.47 -16.30 -13.19
CA ALA A 68 7.64 -17.24 -12.45
C ALA A 68 6.70 -16.54 -11.45
N ASP A 69 7.16 -15.50 -10.76
CA ASP A 69 6.30 -14.72 -9.85
C ASP A 69 5.27 -13.90 -10.64
N LEU A 70 5.66 -13.38 -11.81
CA LEU A 70 4.75 -12.67 -12.71
C LEU A 70 3.64 -13.58 -13.23
N GLU A 71 3.96 -14.83 -13.59
CA GLU A 71 2.98 -15.82 -14.00
C GLU A 71 2.01 -16.13 -12.84
N LEU A 72 2.53 -16.38 -11.64
CA LEU A 72 1.71 -16.61 -10.45
C LEU A 72 0.78 -15.44 -10.14
N LEU A 73 1.27 -14.20 -10.15
CA LEU A 73 0.48 -13.00 -9.88
C LEU A 73 -0.55 -12.69 -10.97
N ALA A 74 -0.21 -12.98 -12.23
CA ALA A 74 -1.14 -12.83 -13.33
C ALA A 74 -2.34 -13.77 -13.17
N GLU A 75 -2.10 -15.01 -12.74
CA GLU A 75 -3.12 -16.04 -12.54
C GLU A 75 -3.91 -15.94 -11.23
N ALA A 76 -3.31 -15.38 -10.16
CA ALA A 76 -3.88 -15.35 -8.81
C ALA A 76 -5.06 -14.38 -8.66
N ASP A 77 -6.20 -14.78 -8.13
CA ASP A 77 -7.22 -13.80 -7.74
C ASP A 77 -6.77 -12.98 -6.51
N ILE A 78 -7.45 -11.84 -6.26
CA ILE A 78 -7.12 -10.91 -5.16
C ILE A 78 -7.14 -11.61 -3.78
N ASP A 79 -7.98 -12.64 -3.64
CA ASP A 79 -8.12 -13.43 -2.41
C ASP A 79 -7.17 -14.64 -2.33
N ASP A 80 -6.37 -14.90 -3.36
CA ASP A 80 -5.49 -16.06 -3.41
C ASP A 80 -4.21 -15.83 -2.59
N ASP A 81 -3.87 -16.82 -1.77
CA ASP A 81 -2.60 -16.89 -1.04
C ASP A 81 -1.58 -17.60 -1.95
N VAL A 82 -0.80 -16.83 -2.70
CA VAL A 82 0.25 -17.34 -3.57
C VAL A 82 1.62 -17.30 -2.90
N GLU A 83 2.36 -18.42 -3.01
CA GLU A 83 3.75 -18.46 -2.57
C GLU A 83 4.65 -17.86 -3.65
N LEU A 84 5.11 -16.63 -3.41
CA LEU A 84 6.06 -15.94 -4.26
C LEU A 84 7.51 -16.27 -3.86
N SER A 85 8.43 -15.91 -4.72
CA SER A 85 9.86 -15.89 -4.40
C SER A 85 10.16 -14.82 -3.32
N PRO A 86 11.39 -14.79 -2.77
CA PRO A 86 11.83 -13.72 -1.88
C PRO A 86 11.71 -12.32 -2.49
N GLU A 87 11.82 -12.19 -3.81
CA GLU A 87 11.63 -10.94 -4.54
C GLU A 87 10.15 -10.51 -4.54
N GLY A 88 9.22 -11.46 -4.72
CA GLY A 88 7.78 -11.21 -4.59
C GLY A 88 7.35 -10.92 -3.15
N ASP A 89 7.99 -11.52 -2.15
CA ASP A 89 7.76 -11.17 -0.74
C ASP A 89 8.17 -9.71 -0.47
N ALA A 90 9.32 -9.28 -1.00
CA ALA A 90 9.78 -7.91 -0.85
C ALA A 90 8.87 -6.90 -1.59
N LEU A 91 8.11 -7.35 -2.60
CA LEU A 91 7.20 -6.50 -3.34
C LEU A 91 6.08 -5.95 -2.46
N GLY A 92 5.47 -6.78 -1.62
CA GLY A 92 4.37 -6.35 -0.75
C GLY A 92 4.80 -5.31 0.28
N GLU A 93 6.03 -5.42 0.79
CA GLU A 93 6.61 -4.42 1.69
C GLU A 93 6.94 -3.11 0.95
N GLN A 94 7.43 -3.22 -0.29
CA GLN A 94 7.78 -2.07 -1.12
C GLN A 94 6.56 -1.40 -1.78
N MET A 95 5.42 -2.08 -1.92
CA MET A 95 4.24 -1.50 -2.55
C MET A 95 3.79 -0.19 -1.90
N PHE A 96 3.95 -0.09 -0.57
CA PHE A 96 3.66 1.12 0.19
C PHE A 96 4.55 2.31 -0.19
N THR A 97 5.74 2.11 -0.75
CA THR A 97 6.57 3.21 -1.26
C THR A 97 6.01 3.83 -2.54
N CYS A 98 5.10 3.13 -3.21
CA CYS A 98 4.44 3.62 -4.40
C CYS A 98 3.17 4.42 -4.09
N VAL A 99 2.76 4.55 -2.84
CA VAL A 99 1.67 5.47 -2.47
C VAL A 99 2.23 6.90 -2.56
N PRO A 100 1.69 7.79 -3.40
CA PRO A 100 2.13 9.17 -3.45
C PRO A 100 1.78 9.87 -2.12
N GLN A 101 2.72 10.67 -1.63
CA GLN A 101 2.57 11.42 -0.38
C GLN A 101 1.26 12.21 -0.35
N ASP A 102 0.93 12.91 -1.43
CA ASP A 102 -0.28 13.73 -1.51
C ASP A 102 -1.56 12.90 -1.28
N ALA A 103 -1.64 11.69 -1.85
CA ALA A 103 -2.78 10.79 -1.64
C ALA A 103 -2.85 10.30 -0.18
N LEU A 104 -1.70 10.02 0.44
CA LEU A 104 -1.64 9.64 1.85
C LEU A 104 -2.09 10.81 2.76
N VAL A 105 -1.65 12.04 2.47
CA VAL A 105 -2.08 13.24 3.17
C VAL A 105 -3.59 13.43 3.00
N GLU A 106 -4.13 13.33 1.79
CA GLU A 106 -5.57 13.44 1.54
C GLU A 106 -6.38 12.38 2.30
N GLN A 107 -5.89 11.15 2.37
CA GLN A 107 -6.57 10.08 3.11
C GLN A 107 -6.57 10.32 4.62
N ILE A 108 -5.46 10.83 5.18
CA ILE A 108 -5.40 11.23 6.60
C ILE A 108 -6.33 12.42 6.85
N MET A 109 -6.30 13.43 5.98
CA MET A 109 -7.19 14.60 6.06
C MET A 109 -8.67 14.23 5.91
N THR A 110 -8.99 13.19 5.15
CA THR A 110 -10.36 12.67 5.03
C THR A 110 -10.85 12.00 6.32
N GLN A 111 -9.94 11.39 7.08
CA GLN A 111 -10.28 10.71 8.34
C GLN A 111 -10.23 11.65 9.56
N VAL A 112 -9.25 12.55 9.59
CA VAL A 112 -8.91 13.37 10.77
C VAL A 112 -9.30 14.83 10.56
N GLY A 113 -9.24 15.33 9.34
CA GLY A 113 -9.62 16.69 9.01
C GLY A 113 -11.13 16.93 9.17
N GLY A 114 -11.49 18.17 9.45
CA GLY A 114 -12.87 18.59 9.71
C GLY A 114 -13.43 18.15 11.07
N GLN A 115 -12.61 17.53 11.92
CA GLN A 115 -12.99 17.23 13.30
C GLN A 115 -12.94 18.49 14.18
N GLU A 116 -13.87 18.58 15.14
CA GLU A 116 -13.94 19.72 16.05
C GLU A 116 -12.69 19.76 16.95
N GLY A 117 -11.94 20.86 16.87
CA GLY A 117 -10.67 21.02 17.59
C GLY A 117 -9.41 20.68 16.78
N VAL A 118 -9.54 20.31 15.51
CA VAL A 118 -8.41 20.11 14.59
C VAL A 118 -8.29 21.30 13.65
N ASP A 119 -7.09 21.87 13.55
CA ASP A 119 -6.73 22.85 12.52
C ASP A 119 -6.28 22.10 11.26
N ASP A 120 -7.15 22.07 10.26
CA ASP A 120 -6.94 21.37 9.00
C ASP A 120 -5.76 21.91 8.19
N GLU A 121 -5.47 23.21 8.29
CA GLU A 121 -4.36 23.84 7.57
C GLU A 121 -3.03 23.46 8.24
N CYS A 122 -2.97 23.56 9.58
CA CYS A 122 -1.83 23.09 10.37
C CYS A 122 -1.56 21.61 10.14
N LEU A 123 -2.59 20.76 10.21
CA LEU A 123 -2.43 19.32 10.04
C LEU A 123 -1.90 18.98 8.66
N ARG A 124 -2.42 19.63 7.61
CA ARG A 124 -1.92 19.44 6.24
C ARG A 124 -0.45 19.86 6.11
N GLU A 125 -0.07 21.03 6.63
CA GLU A 125 1.32 21.50 6.58
C GLU A 125 2.29 20.54 7.28
N VAL A 126 1.90 19.97 8.42
CA VAL A 126 2.71 18.99 9.13
C VAL A 126 2.89 17.71 8.30
N LEU A 127 1.82 17.19 7.72
CA LEU A 127 1.84 15.97 6.92
C LEU A 127 2.63 16.13 5.61
N GLU A 128 2.49 17.27 4.93
CA GLU A 128 3.28 17.61 3.74
C GLU A 128 4.75 17.84 4.06
N GLY A 129 5.07 18.27 5.29
CA GLY A 129 6.44 18.47 5.77
C GLY A 129 7.19 17.18 6.12
N MET A 130 6.51 16.04 6.20
CA MET A 130 7.10 14.75 6.53
C MET A 130 7.81 14.12 5.34
N SER A 131 8.85 13.33 5.60
CA SER A 131 9.47 12.52 4.55
C SER A 131 8.65 11.24 4.30
N ASN A 132 8.77 10.68 3.08
CA ASN A 132 8.16 9.38 2.75
C ASN A 132 8.62 8.27 3.70
N ASP A 133 9.89 8.31 4.12
CA ASP A 133 10.46 7.34 5.06
C ASP A 133 9.79 7.45 6.44
N ASP A 134 9.54 8.67 6.93
CA ASP A 134 8.84 8.89 8.21
C ASP A 134 7.39 8.41 8.14
N MET A 135 6.69 8.75 7.05
CA MET A 135 5.31 8.31 6.85
C MET A 135 5.20 6.79 6.73
N GLN A 136 6.14 6.13 6.06
CA GLN A 136 6.20 4.67 6.02
C GLN A 136 6.45 4.07 7.40
N ALA A 137 7.37 4.63 8.19
CA ALA A 137 7.63 4.18 9.55
C ALA A 137 6.36 4.24 10.42
N ILE A 138 5.57 5.30 10.24
CA ILE A 138 4.30 5.47 10.94
C ILE A 138 3.22 4.51 10.42
N ALA A 139 3.10 4.34 9.11
CA ALA A 139 2.13 3.43 8.48
C ALA A 139 2.41 1.96 8.83
N SER A 140 3.68 1.59 9.02
CA SER A 140 4.09 0.26 9.50
C SER A 140 3.66 -0.02 10.96
N GLY A 141 3.13 0.99 11.65
CA GLY A 141 2.62 0.87 13.02
C GLY A 141 3.72 0.86 14.08
N ASP A 142 4.96 1.26 13.74
CA ASP A 142 6.03 1.40 14.73
C ASP A 142 5.85 2.68 15.54
N SER A 143 4.94 2.61 16.52
CA SER A 143 4.68 3.67 17.49
C SER A 143 5.85 3.95 18.43
N SER A 144 6.93 3.16 18.37
CA SER A 144 8.15 3.37 19.15
C SER A 144 9.25 4.11 18.38
N SER A 145 9.02 4.38 17.10
CA SER A 145 9.94 5.12 16.25
C SER A 145 10.05 6.59 16.67
N GLU A 146 11.24 7.17 16.45
CA GLU A 146 11.45 8.61 16.60
C GLU A 146 10.54 9.40 15.65
N ALA A 147 10.28 8.86 14.45
CA ALA A 147 9.35 9.40 13.46
C ALA A 147 7.92 9.53 14.03
N PHE A 148 7.38 8.48 14.66
CA PHE A 148 6.06 8.55 15.30
C PHE A 148 6.02 9.55 16.45
N THR A 149 7.07 9.59 17.28
CA THR A 149 7.16 10.54 18.40
C THR A 149 7.22 11.99 17.90
N GLN A 150 7.97 12.23 16.84
CA GLN A 150 8.11 13.54 16.20
C GLN A 150 6.79 13.97 15.55
N MET A 151 6.14 13.08 14.78
CA MET A 151 4.81 13.33 14.21
C MET A 151 3.80 13.70 15.28
N MET A 152 3.72 12.96 16.38
CA MET A 152 2.80 13.29 17.48
C MET A 152 3.13 14.66 18.11
N THR A 153 4.42 15.00 18.22
CA THR A 153 4.86 16.31 18.71
C THR A 153 4.45 17.44 17.78
N ASP A 154 4.50 17.22 16.47
CA ASP A 154 4.21 18.23 15.45
C ASP A 154 2.70 18.36 15.18
N ILE A 155 1.92 17.28 15.35
CA ILE A 155 0.46 17.27 15.20
C ILE A 155 -0.26 17.81 16.46
N LEU A 156 0.29 17.62 17.65
CA LEU A 156 -0.31 18.10 18.91
C LEU A 156 -0.72 19.59 18.87
N PRO A 157 0.12 20.52 18.38
CA PRO A 157 -0.26 21.92 18.15
C PRO A 157 -1.46 22.12 17.22
N CYS A 158 -1.68 21.21 16.27
CA CYS A 158 -2.82 21.27 15.35
C CYS A 158 -4.13 20.76 16.00
N MET A 159 -4.03 19.99 17.08
CA MET A 159 -5.19 19.45 17.83
C MET A 159 -5.60 20.30 19.04
N GLU A 160 -4.76 21.26 19.44
CA GLU A 160 -5.07 22.24 20.46
C GLU A 160 -4.98 23.63 19.83
N LEU A 161 -6.10 24.19 19.36
CA LEU A 161 -6.44 25.60 19.54
C LEU A 161 -7.86 25.93 19.03
N GLY A 162 -8.82 25.77 19.93
CA GLY A 162 -10.05 26.56 19.98
C GLY A 162 -10.55 26.55 21.43
N GLY A 163 -10.39 27.58 22.26
CA GLY A 163 -10.13 29.00 21.94
C GLY A 163 -11.44 29.73 21.70
#